data_AF-F3MH55-F1
#
_entry.id   AF-F3MH55-F1
#
_cell.length_a   1.000
_cell.length_b   1.000
_cell.length_c   1.000
_cell.angle_alpha   90.00
_cell.angle_beta   90.00
_cell.angle_gamma   90.00
#
_symmetry.space_group_name_H-M   'P 1'
#
loop_
_entity.id
_entity.type
_entity.pdbx_description
1 polymer ?
#
loop_
_entity_poly.entity_id
_entity_poly.type
_entity_poly.pdbx_seq_one_letter_code
_entity_poly.pdbx_strand_id
1 'polypeptide(L)' 'MLALTFGFSGNGAAEAAPAFAKGADISWVPGMEAQGYKWKDKTGVQRDILDILKNDYQINSARIRVWVNPNMNDY' A
#
# COMPACT_ATOMS: atom_id res chain seq x y z
N MET A 1 -19.29 58.33 -10.38
CA MET A 1 -19.79 56.94 -10.44
C MET A 1 -18.64 56.05 -10.01
N LEU A 2 -18.64 55.61 -8.74
CA LEU A 2 -17.56 54.80 -8.16
C LEU A 2 -18.10 53.38 -8.01
N ALA A 3 -17.65 52.45 -8.85
CA ALA A 3 -18.03 51.05 -8.75
C ALA A 3 -17.04 50.35 -7.81
N LEU A 4 -17.50 49.98 -6.60
CA LEU A 4 -16.80 49.05 -5.72
C LEU A 4 -17.01 47.62 -6.25
N THR A 5 -15.97 47.04 -6.83
CA THR A 5 -15.92 45.60 -7.14
C THR A 5 -15.51 44.84 -5.88
N PHE A 6 -16.44 44.09 -5.28
CA PHE A 6 -16.11 43.09 -4.26
C PHE A 6 -15.46 41.88 -4.93
N GLY A 7 -14.16 41.69 -4.68
CA GLY A 7 -13.44 40.46 -5.05
C GLY A 7 -13.74 39.36 -4.03
N PHE A 8 -14.49 38.33 -4.43
CA PHE A 8 -14.51 37.07 -3.70
C PHE A 8 -13.19 36.34 -3.96
N SER A 9 -12.25 36.46 -3.02
CA SER A 9 -11.05 35.61 -2.99
C SER A 9 -11.41 34.28 -2.33
N GLY A 10 -12.11 33.43 -3.09
CA GLY A 10 -12.33 32.04 -2.71
C GLY A 10 -11.05 31.23 -2.90
N ASN A 11 -10.11 31.33 -1.96
CA ASN A 11 -8.94 30.44 -1.90
C ASN A 11 -9.36 29.08 -1.33
N GLY A 12 -10.25 28.37 -2.03
CA GLY A 12 -10.52 26.96 -1.80
C GLY A 12 -9.67 26.14 -2.76
N ALA A 13 -8.45 25.78 -2.38
CA ALA A 13 -7.70 24.77 -3.12
C ALA A 13 -8.51 23.47 -3.07
N ALA A 14 -8.97 22.99 -4.22
CA ALA A 14 -9.65 21.71 -4.31
C ALA A 14 -8.67 20.63 -3.86
N GLU A 15 -9.00 19.94 -2.77
CA GLU A 15 -8.16 18.86 -2.24
C GLU A 15 -8.18 17.69 -3.23
N ALA A 16 -6.99 17.24 -3.63
CA ALA A 16 -6.87 16.11 -4.53
C ALA A 16 -7.46 14.86 -3.86
N ALA A 17 -8.23 14.08 -4.62
CA ALA A 17 -8.76 12.82 -4.12
C ALA A 17 -7.62 11.92 -3.59
N PRO A 18 -7.83 11.18 -2.49
CA PRO A 18 -6.81 10.29 -1.95
C PRO A 18 -6.41 9.25 -2.99
N ALA A 19 -5.13 8.88 -3.00
CA ALA A 19 -4.63 7.87 -3.92
C ALA A 19 -5.37 6.53 -3.75
N PHE A 20 -5.76 5.91 -4.86
CA PHE A 20 -6.45 4.62 -4.82
C PHE A 20 -5.53 3.51 -4.27
N ALA A 21 -6.05 2.69 -3.35
CA ALA A 21 -5.33 1.60 -2.72
C ALA A 21 -5.31 0.33 -3.60
N LYS A 22 -4.13 0.00 -4.14
CA LYS A 22 -3.83 -1.28 -4.79
C LYS A 22 -3.11 -2.15 -3.76
N GLY A 23 -3.86 -3.05 -3.12
CA GLY A 23 -3.39 -3.76 -1.93
C GLY A 23 -3.18 -5.26 -2.09
N ALA A 24 -2.34 -5.82 -1.23
CA ALA A 24 -2.16 -7.27 -1.04
C ALA A 24 -2.15 -7.64 0.46
N ASP A 25 -2.63 -8.83 0.81
CA ASP A 25 -2.43 -9.40 2.15
C ASP A 25 -1.07 -10.08 2.20
N ILE A 26 -0.18 -9.59 3.07
CA ILE A 26 1.19 -10.12 3.21
C ILE A 26 1.40 -10.78 4.58
N SER A 27 0.33 -11.09 5.30
CA SER A 27 0.40 -11.47 6.72
C SER A 27 1.11 -12.81 6.95
N TRP A 28 1.20 -13.67 5.93
CA TRP A 28 1.83 -14.99 6.04
C TRP A 28 3.20 -15.07 5.35
N VAL A 29 3.67 -13.97 4.76
CA VAL A 29 5.02 -13.91 4.14
C VAL A 29 6.11 -14.39 5.11
N PRO A 30 6.16 -13.94 6.39
CA PRO A 30 7.19 -14.42 7.31
C PRO A 30 7.11 -15.93 7.59
N GLY A 31 5.90 -16.50 7.64
CA GLY A 31 5.70 -17.94 7.84
C GLY A 31 6.19 -18.75 6.65
N MET A 32 5.90 -18.28 5.43
CA MET A 32 6.41 -18.89 4.20
C MET A 32 7.95 -18.82 4.14
N GLU A 33 8.54 -17.68 4.48
CA GLU A 33 10.00 -17.53 4.50
C GLU A 33 10.65 -18.43 5.56
N ALA A 34 10.04 -18.61 6.73
CA ALA A 34 10.48 -19.55 7.76
C ALA A 34 10.40 -21.01 7.29
N GLN A 35 9.43 -21.35 6.43
CA GLN A 35 9.34 -22.65 5.76
C GLN A 35 10.30 -22.82 4.57
N GLY A 36 11.11 -21.80 4.27
CA GLY A 36 12.13 -21.83 3.21
C GLY A 36 11.63 -21.42 1.83
N TYR A 37 10.42 -20.85 1.72
CA TYR A 37 9.95 -20.28 0.47
C TYR A 37 10.82 -19.08 0.08
N LYS A 38 11.05 -18.94 -1.24
CA LYS A 38 11.84 -17.87 -1.83
C LYS A 38 11.03 -17.19 -2.91
N TRP A 39 11.03 -15.87 -2.88
CA TRP A 39 10.31 -15.06 -3.85
C TRP A 39 11.19 -14.73 -5.04
N LYS A 40 10.60 -14.73 -6.22
CA LYS A 40 11.28 -14.40 -7.46
C LYS A 40 10.43 -13.43 -8.26
N ASP A 41 11.09 -12.53 -8.96
CA ASP A 41 10.40 -11.68 -9.92
C ASP A 41 10.03 -12.44 -11.19
N LYS A 42 9.39 -11.75 -12.14
CA LYS A 42 8.96 -12.32 -13.43
C LYS A 42 10.12 -12.87 -14.28
N THR A 43 11.36 -12.47 -13.98
CA THR A 43 12.56 -12.94 -14.69
C THR A 43 13.23 -14.11 -13.97
N GLY A 44 12.69 -14.55 -12.83
CA GLY A 44 13.21 -15.64 -12.03
C GLY A 44 14.33 -15.24 -11.06
N VAL A 45 14.63 -13.95 -10.94
CA VAL A 45 15.65 -13.43 -10.01
C VAL A 45 15.05 -13.36 -8.62
N GLN A 46 15.76 -13.92 -7.63
CA GLN A 46 15.33 -13.86 -6.24
C GLN A 46 15.49 -12.44 -5.70
N ARG A 47 14.39 -11.86 -5.19
CA ARG A 47 14.35 -10.53 -4.57
C ARG A 47 13.39 -10.55 -3.38
N ASP A 48 13.43 -9.47 -2.60
CA ASP A 48 12.45 -9.24 -1.54
C ASP A 48 11.04 -9.12 -2.12
N ILE A 49 10.05 -9.75 -1.48
CA ILE A 49 8.67 -9.76 -2.00
C ILE A 49 8.01 -8.38 -1.96
N LEU A 50 8.35 -7.53 -0.97
CA LEU A 50 7.80 -6.18 -0.90
C LEU A 50 8.38 -5.30 -2.00
N ASP A 51 9.66 -5.49 -2.33
CA ASP A 51 10.30 -4.87 -3.50
C ASP A 51 9.58 -5.26 -4.80
N ILE A 52 9.36 -6.56 -5.01
CA ILE A 52 8.64 -7.08 -6.18
C ILE A 52 7.22 -6.50 -6.26
N LEU A 53 6.44 -6.60 -5.16
CA LEU A 53 5.05 -6.11 -5.13
C LEU A 53 4.97 -4.61 -5.43
N LYS A 54 5.87 -3.82 -4.85
CA LYS A 54 5.89 -2.37 -5.04
C LYS A 54 6.32 -1.97 -6.44
N ASN A 55 7.44 -2.50 -6.92
CA ASN A 55 8.11 -1.99 -8.12
C ASN A 55 7.63 -2.68 -9.41
N ASP A 56 7.32 -3.98 -9.36
CA ASP A 56 6.91 -4.73 -10.55
C ASP A 56 5.38 -4.73 -10.70
N TYR A 57 4.64 -4.73 -9.59
CA TYR A 57 3.17 -4.85 -9.57
C TYR A 57 2.43 -3.58 -9.11
N GLN A 58 3.16 -2.51 -8.77
CA GLN A 58 2.60 -1.21 -8.38
C GLN A 58 1.63 -1.30 -7.18
N ILE A 59 1.87 -2.25 -6.27
CA ILE A 59 1.15 -2.35 -4.99
C ILE A 59 1.58 -1.18 -4.11
N ASN A 60 0.60 -0.45 -3.57
CA ASN A 60 0.84 0.75 -2.76
C ASN A 60 0.22 0.66 -1.35
N SER A 61 -0.45 -0.45 -1.05
CA SER A 61 -1.02 -0.71 0.26
C SER A 61 -0.83 -2.17 0.66
N ALA A 62 -0.84 -2.43 1.96
CA ALA A 62 -0.71 -3.78 2.51
C ALA A 62 -1.79 -4.01 3.56
N ARG A 63 -2.32 -5.23 3.59
CA ARG A 63 -3.19 -5.71 4.67
C ARG A 63 -2.40 -6.64 5.58
N ILE A 64 -2.49 -6.37 6.88
CA ILE A 64 -1.91 -7.18 7.94
C ILE A 64 -3.03 -7.70 8.84
N ARG A 65 -3.11 -9.02 8.99
CA ARG A 65 -3.94 -9.69 9.99
C ARG A 65 -3.24 -9.59 11.35
N VAL A 66 -4.00 -9.20 12.37
CA VAL A 66 -3.52 -9.12 13.75
C VAL A 66 -4.43 -9.99 14.62
N TRP A 67 -3.82 -10.86 15.41
CA TRP A 67 -4.52 -11.73 16.37
C TRP A 67 -4.15 -11.29 17.79
N VAL A 68 -5.11 -11.42 18.72
CA VAL A 68 -4.91 -10.97 20.11
C VAL A 68 -4.09 -12.00 20.88
N ASN A 69 -4.48 -13.28 20.79
CA ASN A 69 -3.82 -14.40 21.46
C ASN A 69 -3.69 -15.58 20.48
N PRO A 70 -2.76 -15.51 19.51
CA PRO A 70 -2.54 -16.57 18.53
C PRO A 70 -1.95 -17.83 19.19
N ASN A 71 -2.29 -19.02 18.68
CA ASN A 71 -1.53 -20.23 19.00
C ASN A 71 -0.62 -20.62 17.82
N MET A 72 0.47 -21.35 18.09
CA MET A 72 1.47 -21.69 17.06
C MET A 72 0.93 -22.64 15.98
N ASN A 73 -0.17 -23.37 16.23
CA ASN A 73 -0.78 -24.28 15.27
C ASN A 73 -1.76 -23.58 14.31
N ASP A 74 -2.01 -22.28 14.49
CA ASP A 74 -2.90 -21.51 13.64
C ASP A 74 -2.22 -21.07 12.30
N TYR A 75 -0.97 -21.51 12.06
CA TYR A 75 -0.11 -21.17 10.91
C TYR A 75 0.70 -22.37 10.39
#